data_AF-A0A9W7PDU3-F1
#
_entry.id   AF-A0A9W7PDU3-F1
#
_cell.length_a   1.000
_cell.length_b   1.000
_cell.length_c   1.000
_cell.angle_alpha   90.00
_cell.angle_beta   90.00
_cell.angle_gamma   90.00
#
_symmetry.space_group_name_H-M   'P 1'
#
loop_
_entity.id
_entity.type
_entity.pdbx_description
1 polymer ?
#
loop_
_entity_poly.entity_id
_entity_poly.type
_entity_poly.pdbx_seq_one_letter_code
_entity_poly.pdbx_strand_id
1 'polypeptide(L)' 'CVIAKKEGPGNGYVTLMDCEENQEKLTFTSCEEGYITKTVDVFPDTDCVRIEIGETEGSFYIESIELICMNE' A
#
# COMPACT_ATOMS: atom_id res chain seq x y z
N CYS A 1 -1.31 6.49 4.18
CA CYS A 1 -2.60 5.85 4.50
C CYS A 1 -3.14 5.21 3.22
N VAL A 2 -3.65 3.98 3.28
CA VAL A 2 -4.24 3.26 2.13
C VAL A 2 -5.58 2.71 2.56
N ILE A 3 -6.63 3.01 1.80
CA ILE A 3 -7.94 2.39 1.95
C ILE A 3 -8.19 1.49 0.75
N ALA A 4 -8.34 0.19 1.01
CA ALA A 4 -8.46 -0.80 -0.04
C ALA A 4 -9.23 -2.04 0.42
N LYS A 5 -9.66 -2.84 -0.56
CA LYS A 5 -10.38 -4.10 -0.36
C LYS A 5 -9.79 -5.18 -1.28
N LYS A 6 -9.59 -6.38 -0.75
CA LYS A 6 -9.19 -7.55 -1.54
C LYS A 6 -10.35 -8.54 -1.66
N GLU A 7 -10.70 -8.93 -2.88
CA GLU A 7 -11.69 -9.98 -3.16
C GLU A 7 -11.05 -11.17 -3.88
N GLY A 8 -11.51 -12.37 -3.55
CA GLY A 8 -10.99 -13.61 -4.11
C GLY A 8 -9.63 -14.05 -3.52
N PRO A 9 -9.07 -15.16 -4.03
CA PRO A 9 -7.81 -15.72 -3.55
C PRO A 9 -6.63 -14.77 -3.80
N GLY A 10 -5.50 -15.02 -3.17
CA GLY A 10 -4.29 -14.22 -3.32
C GLY A 10 -4.33 -12.89 -2.56
N ASN A 11 -3.36 -12.03 -2.86
CA ASN A 11 -3.06 -10.83 -2.08
C ASN A 11 -3.07 -9.59 -2.98
N GLY A 12 -3.50 -8.47 -2.43
CA GLY A 12 -3.27 -7.14 -2.98
C GLY A 12 -2.08 -6.48 -2.27
N TYR A 13 -1.33 -5.65 -2.99
CA TYR A 13 -0.18 -4.95 -2.42
C TYR A 13 -0.18 -3.49 -2.81
N VAL A 14 0.25 -2.67 -1.86
CA VAL A 14 0.75 -1.32 -2.12
C VAL A 14 2.17 -1.27 -1.56
N THR A 15 3.14 -1.04 -2.44
CA THR A 15 4.55 -0.89 -2.10
C THR A 15 4.96 0.55 -2.32
N LEU A 16 5.58 1.16 -1.32
CA LEU A 16 6.25 2.45 -1.45
C LEU A 16 7.75 2.17 -1.48
N MET A 17 8.46 2.74 -2.45
CA MET A 17 9.89 2.51 -2.66
C MET A 17 10.58 3.80 -3.06
N ASP A 18 11.75 4.10 -2.48
CA ASP A 18 12.59 5.22 -2.91
C ASP A 18 13.59 4.82 -4.02
N CYS A 19 14.50 5.72 -4.41
CA CYS A 19 15.51 5.40 -5.42
C CYS A 19 16.71 4.58 -4.90
N GLU A 20 16.80 4.33 -3.60
CA GLU A 20 17.84 3.51 -2.95
C GLU A 20 17.32 2.11 -2.57
N GLU A 21 16.16 1.71 -3.12
CA GLU A 21 15.49 0.43 -2.86
C GLU A 21 14.98 0.24 -1.42
N ASN A 22 14.96 1.31 -0.61
CA ASN A 22 14.23 1.26 0.66
C ASN A 22 12.75 1.14 0.34
N GLN A 23 12.09 0.12 0.90
CA GLN A 23 10.70 -0.16 0.59
C GLN A 23 9.87 -0.53 1.81
N GLU A 24 8.63 -0.08 1.78
CA GLU A 24 7.58 -0.45 2.72
C GLU A 24 6.41 -1.05 1.95
N LYS A 25 5.83 -2.14 2.50
CA LYS A 25 4.81 -2.91 1.80
C LYS A 25 3.59 -3.14 2.67
N LEU A 26 2.45 -2.65 2.20
CA LEU A 26 1.13 -2.98 2.73
C LEU A 26 0.56 -4.16 1.93
N THR A 27 0.13 -5.20 2.62
CA THR A 27 -0.51 -6.38 2.02
C THR A 27 -1.95 -6.48 2.46
N PHE A 28 -2.87 -6.70 1.52
CA PHE A 28 -4.30 -6.85 1.75
C PHE A 28 -4.73 -8.26 1.34
N THR A 29 -5.59 -8.88 2.15
CA THR A 29 -6.05 -10.25 1.94
C THR A 29 -7.57 -10.31 1.96
N SER A 30 -8.17 -11.32 1.34
CA SER A 30 -9.62 -11.52 1.36
C SER A 30 -10.18 -11.96 2.72
N CYS A 31 -9.32 -12.21 3.71
CA CYS A 31 -9.74 -12.39 5.10
C CYS A 31 -10.18 -11.07 5.76
N GLU A 32 -9.86 -9.93 5.14
CA GLU A 32 -10.22 -8.60 5.62
C GLU A 32 -11.53 -8.18 4.96
N GLU A 33 -12.59 -8.04 5.76
CA GLU A 33 -13.93 -7.76 5.24
C GLU A 33 -14.10 -6.28 4.88
N GLY A 34 -14.53 -6.02 3.65
CA GLY A 34 -14.85 -4.66 3.18
C GLY A 34 -13.60 -3.82 2.85
N TYR A 35 -13.80 -2.50 2.77
CA TYR A 35 -12.68 -1.57 2.68
C TYR A 35 -12.05 -1.41 4.04
N ILE A 36 -10.75 -1.62 4.10
CA ILE A 36 -9.97 -1.47 5.32
C ILE A 36 -8.88 -0.43 5.13
N THR A 37 -8.51 0.23 6.22
CA THR A 37 -7.47 1.24 6.25
C THR A 37 -6.18 0.64 6.82
N LYS A 38 -5.07 0.78 6.09
CA LYS A 38 -3.73 0.48 6.57
C LYS A 38 -2.82 1.70 6.45
N THR A 39 -1.93 1.85 7.42
CA THR A 39 -0.93 2.92 7.47
C THR A 39 0.45 2.29 7.66
N VAL A 40 1.44 2.87 7.00
CA VAL A 40 2.85 2.54 7.18
C VAL A 40 3.63 3.86 7.16
N ASP A 41 4.62 3.95 8.02
CA ASP A 41 5.53 5.09 8.10
C ASP A 41 6.67 4.85 7.11
N VAL A 42 6.97 5.85 6.28
CA VAL A 42 8.03 5.74 5.26
C VAL A 42 9.02 6.89 5.49
N PHE A 43 10.29 6.53 5.58
CA PHE A 43 11.41 7.46 5.73
C PHE A 43 12.30 7.31 4.50
N PRO A 44 11.97 7.96 3.38
CA PRO A 44 12.75 7.82 2.16
C PRO A 44 14.10 8.53 2.31
N ASP A 45 15.17 7.93 1.80
CA ASP A 45 16.51 8.54 1.78
C ASP A 45 16.68 9.50 0.60
N THR A 46 15.67 9.60 -0.27
CA THR A 46 15.66 10.45 -1.45
C THR A 46 14.38 11.27 -1.58
N ASP A 47 14.42 12.31 -2.40
CA ASP A 47 13.27 13.19 -2.66
C ASP A 47 12.21 12.54 -3.57
N CYS A 48 12.42 11.29 -4.01
CA CYS A 48 11.57 10.60 -4.96
C CYS A 48 11.03 9.30 -4.35
N VAL A 49 9.70 9.18 -4.30
CA VAL A 49 9.03 7.93 -3.91
C VAL A 49 8.19 7.41 -5.06
N ARG A 50 8.33 6.13 -5.36
CA ARG A 50 7.50 5.35 -6.28
C ARG A 50 6.46 4.58 -5.48
N ILE A 51 5.21 4.64 -5.93
CA ILE A 51 4.13 3.79 -5.42
C ILE A 51 3.84 2.72 -6.48
N GLU A 52 3.92 1.46 -6.07
CA GLU A 52 3.53 0.32 -6.89
C GLU A 52 2.30 -0.36 -6.29
N ILE A 53 1.32 -0.64 -7.16
CA ILE A 53 0.08 -1.32 -6.81
C ILE A 53 0.03 -2.60 -7.62
N GLY A 54 -0.26 -3.72 -6.97
CA GLY A 54 -0.35 -5.01 -7.65
C GLY A 54 -1.21 -6.02 -6.93
N GLU A 55 -1.48 -7.12 -7.60
CA GLU A 55 -2.21 -8.28 -7.08
C GLU A 55 -1.63 -9.57 -7.65
N THR A 56 -1.73 -10.69 -6.92
CA THR A 56 -1.42 -12.01 -7.50
C THR A 56 -2.62 -12.64 -8.19
N GLU A 57 -3.77 -12.62 -7.54
CA GLU A 57 -4.99 -13.31 -7.97
C GLU A 57 -6.23 -12.56 -7.44
N GLY A 58 -7.38 -12.81 -8.05
CA GLY A 58 -8.65 -12.17 -7.65
C GLY A 58 -8.73 -10.72 -8.13
N SER A 59 -9.28 -9.85 -7.29
CA SER A 59 -9.39 -8.42 -7.59
C SER A 59 -9.06 -7.58 -6.38
N PHE A 60 -8.24 -6.56 -6.59
CA PHE A 60 -7.79 -5.62 -5.58
C PHE A 60 -8.31 -4.20 -5.89
N TYR A 61 -9.16 -3.68 -5.02
CA TYR A 61 -9.84 -2.41 -5.17
C TYR A 61 -9.20 -1.36 -4.27
N ILE A 62 -8.70 -0.28 -4.86
CA ILE A 62 -8.17 0.88 -4.14
C ILE A 62 -9.23 1.97 -4.08
N GLU A 63 -9.60 2.39 -2.88
CA GLU A 63 -10.44 3.58 -2.68
C GLU A 63 -9.59 4.84 -2.62
N SER A 64 -8.52 4.84 -1.81
CA SER A 64 -7.61 5.98 -1.72
C SER A 64 -6.20 5.58 -1.30
N ILE A 65 -5.22 6.39 -1.73
CA ILE A 65 -3.84 6.37 -1.25
C ILE A 65 -3.49 7.81 -0.90
N GLU A 66 -3.13 8.06 0.35
CA GLU A 66 -2.83 9.38 0.88
C GLU A 66 -1.41 9.39 1.46
N LEU A 67 -0.58 10.30 0.96
CA LEU A 67 0.72 10.62 1.53
C LEU A 67 0.55 11.78 2.50
N ILE A 68 0.91 11.55 3.75
CA ILE A 68 0.76 12.51 4.83
C ILE A 68 2.17 12.80 5.35
N CYS A 69 2.59 14.07 5.25
CA CYS A 69 3.82 14.51 5.89
C CYS A 69 3.66 14.43 7.40
N MET A 70 4.62 13.79 8.09
CA MET A 70 4.69 13.84 9.53
C MET A 70 5.34 15.16 9.92
N ASN A 71 4.61 15.96 10.69
CA ASN A 71 5.19 17.12 11.34
C ASN A 71 5.62 16.71 12.76
N GLU A 72 6.80 17.16 13.19
CA GLU A 72 7.24 17.06 14.58
C GLU A 72 6.38 17.91 15.54
#